data_AF-R6YTA7-F1
#
_entry.id   AF-R6YTA7-F1
#
_cell.length_a   1.000
_cell.length_b   1.000
_cell.length_c   1.000
_cell.angle_alpha   90.00
_cell.angle_beta   90.00
_cell.angle_gamma   90.00
#
_symmetry.space_group_name_H-M   'P 1'
#
loop_
_entity.id
_entity.type
_entity.pdbx_description
1 polymer ?
#
loop_
_entity_poly.entity_id
_entity_poly.type
_entity_poly.pdbx_seq_one_letter_code
_entity_poly.pdbx_strand_id
1 'polypeptide(L)'
;MIDELKCPICGQATRVYMGNARKDRLCAKHADELKSGRIIVNEEGLFVEPKTGKILNKNYQENKVEKEVVAEQNGVAKCIACGKETRPGFLFCPFCYRKYVDKKLLVEITNCKEITILDDSYEGKFTCTDGHIVKSKSEMIIDNWLFDHNIPHAYEKILPIDADQRHDLHPDFCLPGYGDDTDDIYIEYWGYNEKNIEYTKSKNYKMKIYKDLKITLICLEEKDIMDISASLSRKLKFYKKGQINE
;
A
#
# COMPACT_ATOMS: atom_id res chain seq x y z
N MET A 1 23.88 -33.89 -6.78
CA MET A 1 23.80 -34.74 -5.58
C MET A 1 22.59 -35.65 -5.77
N ILE A 2 22.76 -36.97 -5.63
CA ILE A 2 21.63 -37.90 -5.64
C ILE A 2 20.83 -37.59 -4.38
N ASP A 3 19.65 -36.99 -4.54
CA ASP A 3 18.72 -36.76 -3.43
C ASP A 3 18.45 -38.11 -2.76
N GLU A 4 18.98 -38.29 -1.55
CA GLU A 4 18.77 -39.52 -0.80
C GLU A 4 17.26 -39.73 -0.62
N LEU A 5 16.76 -40.93 -0.98
CA LEU A 5 15.36 -41.33 -0.83
C LEU A 5 14.98 -41.45 0.66
N LYS A 6 14.79 -40.29 1.30
CA LYS A 6 14.49 -40.16 2.72
C LYS A 6 13.19 -39.39 2.91
N CYS A 7 12.44 -39.82 3.92
CA CYS A 7 11.19 -39.24 4.35
C CYS A 7 11.41 -37.82 4.89
N PRO A 8 10.71 -36.81 4.37
CA PRO A 8 10.83 -35.43 4.85
C PRO A 8 10.46 -35.24 6.33
N ILE A 9 9.63 -36.13 6.91
CA ILE A 9 9.13 -35.99 8.29
C ILE A 9 10.08 -36.63 9.32
N CYS A 10 10.67 -37.79 9.04
CA CYS A 10 11.51 -38.51 10.01
C CYS A 10 12.93 -38.82 9.55
N GLY A 11 13.21 -38.73 8.25
CA GLY A 11 14.49 -39.09 7.64
C GLY A 11 14.67 -40.59 7.37
N GLN A 12 13.67 -41.44 7.64
CA GLN A 12 13.71 -42.87 7.28
C GLN A 12 13.61 -43.07 5.77
N ALA A 13 14.00 -44.25 5.27
CA ALA A 13 13.91 -44.56 3.84
C ALA A 13 12.48 -44.36 3.27
N THR A 14 12.39 -43.73 2.11
CA THR A 14 11.14 -43.57 1.35
C THR A 14 10.57 -44.94 0.99
N ARG A 15 9.24 -45.09 1.05
CA ARG A 15 8.57 -46.32 0.63
C ARG A 15 8.79 -46.53 -0.87
N VAL A 16 9.33 -47.69 -1.23
CA VAL A 16 9.52 -48.14 -2.62
C VAL A 16 8.59 -49.32 -2.87
N TYR A 17 7.92 -49.32 -4.03
CA TYR A 17 7.11 -50.45 -4.48
C TYR A 17 7.51 -50.82 -5.91
N MET A 18 7.90 -52.08 -6.12
CA MET A 18 8.37 -52.58 -7.43
C MET A 18 9.44 -51.68 -8.08
N GLY A 19 10.42 -51.22 -7.28
CA GLY A 19 11.50 -50.34 -7.74
C GLY A 19 11.14 -48.85 -7.85
N ASN A 20 9.87 -48.46 -7.71
CA ASN A 20 9.45 -47.07 -7.79
C ASN A 20 9.23 -46.45 -6.40
N ALA A 21 9.96 -45.38 -6.10
CA ALA A 21 9.77 -44.60 -4.87
C ALA A 21 8.50 -43.73 -4.93
N ARG A 22 7.85 -43.52 -3.79
CA ARG A 22 6.71 -42.59 -3.72
C ARG A 22 7.13 -41.16 -4.05
N LYS A 23 6.28 -40.45 -4.82
CA LYS A 23 6.51 -39.05 -5.22
C LYS A 23 6.61 -38.09 -4.03
N ASP A 24 5.81 -38.32 -2.99
CA ASP A 24 5.81 -37.55 -1.73
C ASP A 24 7.02 -37.82 -0.83
N ARG A 25 7.88 -38.76 -1.23
CA ARG A 25 9.07 -39.23 -0.52
C ARG A 25 8.80 -39.83 0.87
N LEU A 26 7.54 -40.05 1.26
CA LEU A 26 7.18 -40.54 2.59
C LEU A 26 7.62 -42.00 2.84
N CYS A 27 7.98 -42.32 4.08
CA CYS A 27 8.12 -43.71 4.52
C CYS A 27 6.75 -44.38 4.66
N ALA A 28 6.71 -45.70 4.87
CA ALA A 28 5.45 -46.45 4.95
C ALA A 28 4.47 -45.88 6.00
N LYS A 29 4.98 -45.57 7.20
CA LYS A 29 4.19 -44.99 8.29
C LYS A 29 3.53 -43.66 7.91
N HIS A 30 4.33 -42.68 7.48
CA HIS A 30 3.79 -41.36 7.15
C HIS A 30 2.91 -41.37 5.90
N ALA A 31 3.14 -42.29 4.96
CA ALA A 31 2.26 -42.50 3.82
C ALA A 31 0.86 -42.97 4.26
N ASP A 32 0.78 -43.84 5.27
CA ASP A 32 -0.48 -44.31 5.83
C ASP A 32 -1.16 -43.22 6.70
N GLU A 33 -0.37 -42.39 7.39
CA GLU A 33 -0.87 -41.20 8.11
C GLU A 33 -1.46 -40.14 7.17
N LEU A 34 -0.83 -39.92 6.00
CA LEU A 34 -1.36 -39.04 4.96
C LEU A 34 -2.66 -39.60 4.38
N LYS A 35 -2.70 -40.91 4.11
CA LYS A 35 -3.91 -41.58 3.59
C LYS A 35 -5.07 -41.57 4.59
N SER A 36 -4.78 -41.64 5.89
CA SER A 36 -5.79 -41.60 6.96
C SER A 36 -6.18 -40.18 7.40
N GLY A 37 -5.58 -39.13 6.81
CA GLY A 37 -5.87 -37.74 7.12
C GLY A 37 -5.33 -37.26 8.47
N ARG A 38 -4.39 -38.00 9.08
CA ARG A 38 -3.71 -37.56 10.32
C ARG A 38 -2.64 -36.50 10.06
N ILE A 39 -2.14 -36.45 8.84
CA ILE A 39 -1.27 -35.38 8.32
C ILE A 39 -1.87 -34.90 7.00
N ILE A 40 -1.70 -33.62 6.68
CA ILE A 40 -2.11 -33.03 5.40
C ILE A 40 -0.93 -32.25 4.79
N VAL A 41 -1.06 -31.89 3.52
CA VAL A 41 -0.10 -31.02 2.83
C VAL A 41 -0.72 -29.63 2.72
N ASN A 42 -0.02 -28.60 3.19
CA ASN A 42 -0.47 -27.21 3.07
C ASN A 42 -0.23 -26.64 1.66
N GLU A 43 -0.62 -25.39 1.43
CA GLU A 43 -0.45 -24.70 0.14
C GLU A 43 1.02 -24.53 -0.28
N GLU A 44 1.95 -24.55 0.69
CA GLU A 44 3.40 -24.46 0.48
C GLU A 44 4.06 -25.83 0.22
N GLY A 45 3.28 -26.92 0.18
CA GLY A 45 3.80 -28.27 -0.05
C GLY A 45 4.43 -28.93 1.19
N LEU A 46 4.19 -28.39 2.39
CA LEU A 46 4.70 -28.91 3.67
C LEU A 46 3.70 -29.85 4.35
N PHE A 47 4.20 -30.89 5.00
CA PHE A 47 3.40 -31.81 5.79
C PHE A 47 3.09 -31.20 7.16
N VAL A 48 1.82 -31.08 7.48
CA VAL A 48 1.34 -30.44 8.71
C VAL A 48 0.35 -31.34 9.46
N GLU A 49 0.32 -31.20 10.78
CA GLU A 49 -0.72 -31.79 11.62
C GLU A 49 -2.02 -30.95 11.53
N PRO A 50 -3.17 -31.53 11.11
CA PRO A 50 -4.39 -30.77 10.83
C PRO A 50 -4.96 -30.01 12.02
N LYS A 51 -4.76 -30.52 13.24
CA LYS A 51 -5.35 -29.94 14.46
C LYS A 51 -4.60 -28.72 14.98
N THR A 52 -3.29 -28.70 14.81
CA THR A 52 -2.41 -27.68 15.39
C THR A 52 -1.76 -26.79 14.34
N GLY A 53 -1.82 -27.17 13.06
CA GLY A 53 -1.09 -26.52 11.98
C GLY A 53 0.44 -26.72 12.07
N LYS A 54 0.91 -27.59 12.99
CA LYS A 54 2.34 -27.80 13.23
C LYS A 54 2.99 -28.45 12.01
N ILE A 55 4.07 -27.83 11.52
CA ILE A 55 4.89 -28.37 10.42
C ILE A 55 5.72 -29.56 10.91
N LEU A 56 5.66 -30.66 10.18
CA LEU A 56 6.27 -31.94 10.52
C LEU A 56 7.55 -32.23 9.72
N ASN A 57 7.87 -31.44 8.71
CA ASN A 57 9.09 -31.59 7.91
C ASN A 57 10.34 -31.38 8.77
N LYS A 58 11.18 -32.40 8.90
CA LYS A 58 12.40 -32.40 9.73
C LYS A 58 13.44 -31.36 9.31
N ASN A 59 13.50 -31.07 8.01
CA ASN A 59 14.43 -30.09 7.43
C ASN A 59 13.78 -28.72 7.29
N TYR A 60 12.53 -28.55 7.72
CA TYR A 60 11.92 -27.23 7.79
C TYR A 60 12.47 -26.52 9.02
N GLN A 61 13.33 -25.54 8.78
CA GLN A 61 13.58 -24.50 9.74
C GLN A 61 12.49 -23.46 9.53
N GLU A 62 11.73 -23.12 10.57
CA GLU A 62 10.91 -21.92 10.52
C GLU A 62 11.83 -20.79 10.08
N ASN A 63 11.50 -20.16 8.95
CA ASN A 63 11.85 -18.75 8.80
C ASN A 63 11.07 -18.05 9.89
N LYS A 64 11.66 -17.98 11.09
CA LYS A 64 11.39 -16.88 11.99
C LYS A 64 11.67 -15.67 11.13
N VAL A 65 10.62 -15.02 10.64
CA VAL A 65 10.63 -13.57 10.64
C VAL A 65 10.99 -13.26 12.07
N GLU A 66 12.26 -12.99 12.30
CA GLU A 66 12.71 -12.41 13.53
C GLU A 66 11.84 -11.16 13.66
N LYS A 67 10.81 -11.25 14.51
CA LYS A 67 10.64 -10.18 15.46
C LYS A 67 12.01 -10.12 16.11
N GLU A 68 12.87 -9.25 15.62
CA GLU A 68 14.02 -8.80 16.35
C GLU A 68 13.46 -8.39 17.71
N VAL A 69 13.56 -9.29 18.67
CA VAL A 69 13.66 -8.92 20.05
C VAL A 69 15.05 -8.29 20.08
N VAL A 70 15.10 -7.02 19.70
CA VAL A 70 16.31 -6.21 19.79
C VAL A 70 16.82 -6.46 21.19
N ALA A 71 18.03 -7.03 21.27
CA ALA A 71 18.72 -7.30 22.51
C ALA A 71 18.51 -6.10 23.45
N GLU A 72 18.33 -6.35 24.74
CA GLU A 72 18.36 -5.31 25.77
C GLU A 72 19.69 -4.55 25.64
N GLN A 73 19.68 -3.50 24.82
CA GLN A 73 20.71 -2.51 24.80
C GLN A 73 20.33 -1.58 25.94
N ASN A 74 21.12 -1.65 27.01
CA ASN A 74 21.16 -0.67 28.10
C ASN A 74 21.53 0.71 27.53
N GLY A 75 20.58 1.32 26.83
CA GLY A 75 20.75 2.56 26.11
C GLY A 75 19.39 3.24 25.99
N VAL A 76 19.36 4.53 26.26
CA VAL A 76 18.18 5.35 26.06
C VAL A 76 17.92 5.45 24.55
N ALA A 77 16.85 4.82 24.06
CA ALA A 77 16.41 5.00 22.68
C ALA A 77 15.80 6.39 22.52
N LYS A 78 15.92 7.01 21.33
CA LYS A 78 15.31 8.31 21.04
C LYS A 78 14.12 8.16 20.11
N CYS A 79 13.07 8.90 20.40
CA CYS A 79 11.88 8.98 19.57
C CYS A 79 12.21 9.61 18.21
N ILE A 80 11.87 8.93 17.11
CA ILE A 80 12.16 9.40 15.75
C ILE A 80 11.37 10.67 15.36
N ALA A 81 10.33 11.03 16.11
CA ALA A 81 9.50 12.22 15.84
C ALA A 81 9.95 13.48 16.58
N CYS A 82 10.49 13.34 17.79
CA CYS A 82 10.74 14.48 18.69
C CYS A 82 12.08 14.44 19.42
N GLY A 83 12.88 13.38 19.22
CA GLY A 83 14.18 13.21 19.85
C GLY A 83 14.16 12.91 21.35
N LYS A 84 12.99 12.93 22.01
CA LYS A 84 12.84 12.58 23.43
C LYS A 84 13.16 11.11 23.67
N GLU A 85 13.58 10.80 24.89
CA GLU A 85 13.84 9.45 25.34
C GLU A 85 12.61 8.54 25.19
N THR A 86 12.85 7.30 24.76
CA THR A 86 11.86 6.23 24.69
C THR A 86 12.48 4.91 25.15
N ARG A 87 11.63 3.93 25.39
CA ARG A 87 12.04 2.59 25.83
C ARG A 87 12.75 1.86 24.67
N PRO A 88 13.83 1.10 24.94
CA PRO A 88 14.43 0.22 23.95
C PRO A 88 13.37 -0.64 23.25
N GLY A 89 13.48 -0.81 21.94
CA GLY A 89 12.51 -1.52 21.11
C GLY A 89 11.31 -0.68 20.63
N PHE A 90 11.17 0.57 21.06
CA PHE A 90 10.12 1.48 20.59
C PHE A 90 10.70 2.62 19.74
N LEU A 91 10.07 2.90 18.59
CA LEU A 91 10.45 4.03 17.72
C LEU A 91 9.90 5.38 18.20
N PHE A 92 8.83 5.38 19.01
CA PHE A 92 8.15 6.58 19.48
C PHE A 92 8.12 6.65 21.00
N CYS A 93 8.17 7.86 21.57
CA CYS A 93 7.83 8.09 22.97
C CYS A 93 6.31 7.89 23.18
N PRO A 94 5.82 7.71 24.42
CA PRO A 94 4.40 7.44 24.67
C PRO A 94 3.43 8.49 24.10
N PHE A 95 3.87 9.76 24.03
CA PHE A 95 3.08 10.84 23.46
C PHE A 95 3.00 10.73 21.93
N CYS A 96 4.15 10.63 21.24
CA CYS A 96 4.19 10.51 19.79
C CYS A 96 3.59 9.19 19.29
N TYR A 97 3.69 8.10 20.07
CA TYR A 97 3.04 6.83 19.76
C TYR A 97 1.54 7.02 19.55
N ARG A 98 0.85 7.74 20.46
CA ARG A 98 -0.59 8.03 20.31
C ARG A 98 -0.92 8.84 19.05
N LYS A 99 0.02 9.67 18.58
CA LYS A 99 -0.14 10.45 17.34
C LYS A 99 0.00 9.58 16.08
N TYR A 100 0.83 8.54 16.12
CA TYR A 100 1.27 7.80 14.94
C TYR A 100 0.88 6.31 14.92
N VAL A 101 0.24 5.77 15.97
CA VAL A 101 -0.05 4.34 16.15
C VAL A 101 -0.78 3.70 14.96
N ASP A 102 -1.69 4.44 14.31
CA ASP A 102 -2.48 3.96 13.18
C ASP A 102 -2.10 4.64 11.85
N LYS A 103 -0.94 5.30 11.79
CA LYS A 103 -0.48 6.04 10.61
C LYS A 103 0.63 5.28 9.88
N LYS A 104 0.58 5.28 8.55
CA LYS A 104 1.75 4.95 7.73
C LYS A 104 2.62 6.21 7.66
N LEU A 105 3.93 6.08 7.89
CA LEU A 105 4.85 7.20 7.87
C LEU A 105 5.87 7.03 6.75
N LEU A 106 6.09 8.11 6.01
CA LEU A 106 7.24 8.24 5.14
C LEU A 106 8.37 8.89 5.96
N VAL A 107 9.56 8.31 5.88
CA VAL A 107 10.74 8.84 6.56
C VAL A 107 11.86 9.02 5.57
N GLU A 108 12.53 10.16 5.65
CA GLU A 108 13.79 10.39 4.96
C GLU A 108 14.94 10.07 5.92
N ILE A 109 15.92 9.30 5.44
CA ILE A 109 17.13 8.97 6.19
C ILE A 109 18.33 9.54 5.43
N THR A 110 19.02 10.51 6.04
CA THR A 110 20.25 11.10 5.50
C THR A 110 21.45 10.72 6.37
N ASN A 111 22.62 10.59 5.73
CA ASN A 111 23.88 10.22 6.39
C ASN A 111 23.82 8.92 7.23
N CYS A 112 22.80 8.08 7.02
CA CYS A 112 22.45 6.93 7.85
C CYS A 112 22.33 7.25 9.36
N LYS A 113 22.06 8.51 9.73
CA LYS A 113 22.07 9.00 11.11
C LYS A 113 20.89 9.93 11.43
N GLU A 114 20.47 10.71 10.46
CA GLU A 114 19.41 11.69 10.60
C GLU A 114 18.12 11.09 10.03
N ILE A 115 17.04 11.17 10.80
CA ILE A 115 15.71 10.70 10.41
C ILE A 115 14.77 11.89 10.48
N THR A 116 14.14 12.21 9.36
CA THR A 116 13.07 13.19 9.29
C THR A 116 11.78 12.47 8.98
N ILE A 117 10.76 12.63 9.83
CA ILE A 117 9.41 12.18 9.49
C ILE A 117 8.87 13.16 8.45
N LEU A 118 8.65 12.65 7.25
CA LEU A 118 7.90 13.36 6.23
C LEU A 118 6.44 13.24 6.65
N ASP A 119 5.94 14.29 7.30
CA ASP A 119 4.51 14.40 7.62
C ASP A 119 3.72 14.43 6.31
N ASP A 120 2.41 14.15 6.38
CA ASP A 120 1.47 14.27 5.26
C ASP A 120 1.34 15.74 4.76
N SER A 121 1.99 16.69 5.45
CA SER A 121 2.17 18.10 5.04
C SER A 121 3.52 18.38 4.38
N TYR A 122 4.39 17.37 4.25
CA TYR A 122 5.60 17.49 3.46
C TYR A 122 5.22 17.32 1.99
N GLU A 123 4.66 18.39 1.45
CA GLU A 123 4.54 18.61 0.00
C GLU A 123 5.96 18.54 -0.59
N GLY A 124 6.33 17.36 -1.09
CA GLY A 124 7.56 17.21 -1.84
C GLY A 124 7.41 18.00 -3.14
N LYS A 125 8.45 18.70 -3.59
CA LYS A 125 8.41 19.36 -4.90
C LYS A 125 8.87 18.37 -5.96
N PHE A 126 7.93 17.86 -6.74
CA PHE A 126 8.21 16.97 -7.86
C PHE A 126 8.02 17.75 -9.17
N THR A 127 9.02 17.72 -10.04
CA THR A 127 8.93 18.34 -11.36
C THR A 127 8.42 17.31 -12.36
N CYS A 128 7.30 17.62 -13.02
CA CYS A 128 6.70 16.81 -14.07
C CYS A 128 7.42 16.99 -15.41
N THR A 129 7.13 16.12 -16.38
CA THR A 129 7.77 16.12 -17.70
C THR A 129 7.42 17.35 -18.54
N ASP A 130 6.28 17.99 -18.27
CA ASP A 130 5.81 19.22 -18.91
C ASP A 130 6.26 20.50 -18.19
N GLY A 131 6.90 20.36 -17.04
CA GLY A 131 7.41 21.45 -16.21
C GLY A 131 6.53 21.85 -15.02
N HIS A 132 5.36 21.24 -14.80
CA HIS A 132 4.60 21.46 -13.57
C HIS A 132 5.41 21.06 -12.32
N ILE A 133 5.12 21.70 -11.20
CA ILE A 133 5.68 21.35 -9.90
C ILE A 133 4.53 20.94 -8.99
N VAL A 134 4.47 19.66 -8.66
CA VAL A 134 3.40 19.04 -7.86
C VAL A 134 3.90 18.56 -6.52
N LYS A 135 2.97 18.26 -5.61
CA LYS A 135 3.23 18.07 -4.17
C LYS A 135 3.47 16.61 -3.77
N SER A 136 3.13 15.67 -4.65
CA SER A 136 3.25 14.23 -4.40
C SER A 136 3.65 13.44 -5.64
N LYS A 137 4.18 12.23 -5.42
CA LYS A 137 4.50 11.29 -6.52
C LYS A 137 3.25 10.84 -7.27
N SER A 138 2.11 10.71 -6.58
CA SER A 138 0.84 10.32 -7.20
C SER A 138 0.34 11.41 -8.15
N GLU A 139 0.39 12.68 -7.75
CA GLU A 139 0.08 13.80 -8.65
C GLU A 139 1.04 13.83 -9.83
N MET A 140 2.35 13.61 -9.62
CA MET A 140 3.32 13.56 -10.72
C MET A 140 3.01 12.44 -11.72
N ILE A 141 2.54 11.28 -11.24
CA ILE A 141 2.11 10.17 -12.12
C ILE A 141 0.86 10.55 -12.91
N ILE A 142 -0.11 11.22 -12.29
CA ILE A 142 -1.34 11.69 -12.95
C ILE A 142 -1.00 12.74 -14.02
N ASP A 143 -0.21 13.74 -13.65
CA ASP A 143 0.22 14.85 -14.50
C ASP A 143 0.97 14.35 -15.73
N ASN A 144 2.05 13.58 -15.52
CA ASN A 144 2.82 13.01 -16.62
C ASN A 144 1.94 12.15 -17.54
N TRP A 145 0.98 11.41 -16.98
CA TRP A 145 0.05 10.63 -17.79
C TRP A 145 -0.84 11.53 -18.65
N LEU A 146 -1.40 12.60 -18.09
CA LEU A 146 -2.21 13.58 -18.84
C LEU A 146 -1.39 14.23 -19.96
N PHE A 147 -0.15 14.63 -19.64
CA PHE A 147 0.77 15.20 -20.61
C PHE A 147 1.12 14.24 -21.74
N ASP A 148 1.51 13.00 -21.42
CA ASP A 148 1.88 11.97 -22.39
C ASP A 148 0.72 11.63 -23.34
N HIS A 149 -0.53 11.81 -22.90
CA HIS A 149 -1.74 11.60 -23.70
C HIS A 149 -2.22 12.85 -24.44
N ASN A 150 -1.44 13.94 -24.42
CA ASN A 150 -1.80 15.24 -25.00
C ASN A 150 -3.13 15.79 -24.49
N ILE A 151 -3.42 15.58 -23.20
CA ILE A 151 -4.60 16.11 -22.54
C ILE A 151 -4.21 17.46 -21.90
N PRO A 152 -4.75 18.59 -22.38
CA PRO A 152 -4.52 19.88 -21.73
C PRO A 152 -5.02 19.82 -20.29
N HIS A 153 -4.17 20.23 -19.36
CA HIS A 153 -4.50 20.23 -17.94
C HIS A 153 -3.81 21.39 -17.21
N ALA A 154 -4.38 21.80 -16.09
CA ALA A 154 -3.86 22.82 -15.20
C ALA A 154 -3.80 22.28 -13.77
N TYR A 155 -2.64 22.40 -13.13
CA TYR A 155 -2.42 21.99 -11.74
C TYR A 155 -2.97 23.01 -10.75
N GLU A 156 -3.69 22.55 -9.71
CA GLU A 156 -4.28 23.37 -8.63
C GLU A 156 -5.05 24.63 -9.12
N LYS A 157 -5.68 24.55 -10.30
CA LYS A 157 -6.46 25.66 -10.87
C LYS A 157 -7.60 26.02 -9.89
N ILE A 158 -7.65 27.29 -9.52
CA ILE A 158 -8.70 27.84 -8.66
C ILE A 158 -10.07 27.55 -9.27
N LEU A 159 -10.95 26.95 -8.46
CA LEU A 159 -12.37 26.80 -8.74
C LEU A 159 -13.17 27.73 -7.81
N PRO A 160 -13.62 28.89 -8.30
CA PRO A 160 -14.46 29.78 -7.52
C PRO A 160 -15.83 29.15 -7.28
N ILE A 161 -16.23 29.02 -6.03
CA ILE A 161 -17.52 28.43 -5.65
C ILE A 161 -18.55 29.47 -5.18
N ASP A 162 -18.09 30.65 -4.78
CA ASP A 162 -18.93 31.82 -4.50
C ASP A 162 -18.13 33.13 -4.72
N ALA A 163 -18.64 34.26 -4.18
CA ALA A 163 -18.01 35.57 -4.33
C ALA A 163 -16.84 35.82 -3.34
N ASP A 164 -16.69 34.99 -2.30
CA ASP A 164 -15.61 35.08 -1.33
C ASP A 164 -14.48 34.10 -1.70
N GLN A 165 -13.36 34.66 -2.16
CA GLN A 165 -12.17 33.90 -2.58
C GLN A 165 -11.62 32.97 -1.48
N ARG A 166 -11.97 33.19 -0.21
CA ARG A 166 -11.57 32.30 0.89
C ARG A 166 -12.23 30.93 0.83
N HIS A 167 -13.31 30.80 0.08
CA HIS A 167 -14.04 29.57 -0.11
C HIS A 167 -13.61 28.82 -1.38
N ASP A 168 -12.76 29.40 -2.20
CA ASP A 168 -12.30 28.80 -3.45
C ASP A 168 -11.74 27.39 -3.20
N LEU A 169 -12.09 26.48 -4.10
CA LEU A 169 -11.54 25.13 -4.09
C LEU A 169 -10.32 25.07 -4.99
N HIS A 170 -9.40 24.19 -4.61
CA HIS A 170 -8.22 23.84 -5.39
C HIS A 170 -8.28 22.33 -5.63
N PRO A 171 -8.95 21.89 -6.72
CA PRO A 171 -8.83 20.53 -7.23
C PRO A 171 -7.40 20.30 -7.72
N ASP A 172 -6.88 19.07 -7.58
CA ASP A 172 -5.50 18.77 -7.97
C ASP A 172 -5.25 19.08 -9.45
N PHE A 173 -6.20 18.74 -10.32
CA PHE A 173 -6.14 19.08 -11.74
C PHE A 173 -7.47 19.58 -12.30
N CYS A 174 -7.37 20.47 -13.29
CA CYS A 174 -8.46 20.86 -14.16
C CYS A 174 -8.11 20.49 -15.61
N LEU A 175 -9.02 19.83 -16.32
CA LEU A 175 -8.95 19.53 -17.74
C LEU A 175 -9.89 20.49 -18.49
N PRO A 176 -9.39 21.65 -18.93
CA PRO A 176 -10.24 22.67 -19.55
C PRO A 176 -10.79 22.21 -20.90
N GLY A 177 -12.11 22.31 -21.09
CA GLY A 177 -12.78 21.92 -22.34
C GLY A 177 -12.52 20.47 -22.77
N TYR A 178 -12.36 19.55 -21.81
CA TYR A 178 -12.08 18.15 -22.14
C TYR A 178 -13.32 17.44 -22.70
N GLY A 179 -13.19 16.90 -23.93
CA GLY A 179 -14.26 16.21 -24.65
C GLY A 179 -14.88 17.10 -25.74
N ASP A 180 -16.10 16.76 -26.18
CA ASP A 180 -16.83 17.53 -27.20
C ASP A 180 -17.57 18.75 -26.59
N ASP A 181 -17.23 19.15 -25.37
CA ASP A 181 -17.99 20.09 -24.55
C ASP A 181 -17.17 21.28 -24.07
N THR A 182 -17.89 22.33 -23.67
CA THR A 182 -17.31 23.57 -23.13
C THR A 182 -17.03 23.54 -21.63
N ASP A 183 -17.44 22.48 -20.93
CA ASP A 183 -17.32 22.41 -19.47
C ASP A 183 -15.99 21.78 -19.05
N ASP A 184 -15.35 22.39 -18.04
CA ASP A 184 -14.12 21.88 -17.44
C ASP A 184 -14.40 20.59 -16.62
N ILE A 185 -13.49 19.62 -16.72
CA ILE A 185 -13.48 18.43 -15.85
C ILE A 185 -12.42 18.61 -14.78
N TYR A 186 -12.70 18.20 -13.54
CA TYR A 186 -11.74 18.30 -12.44
C TYR A 186 -11.32 16.91 -11.97
N ILE A 187 -10.09 16.79 -11.44
CA ILE A 187 -9.56 15.56 -10.86
C ILE A 187 -9.13 15.85 -9.42
N GLU A 188 -9.49 14.94 -8.51
CA GLU A 188 -8.96 14.89 -7.14
C GLU A 188 -8.41 13.49 -6.85
N TYR A 189 -7.22 13.44 -6.26
CA TYR A 189 -6.58 12.23 -5.79
C TYR A 189 -6.72 12.08 -4.28
N TRP A 190 -7.49 11.07 -3.89
CA TRP A 190 -7.75 10.72 -2.50
C TRP A 190 -6.79 9.64 -1.99
N GLY A 191 -5.52 10.01 -1.80
CA GLY A 191 -4.46 9.07 -1.39
C GLY A 191 -4.39 8.70 0.10
N TYR A 192 -5.16 9.36 0.97
CA TYR A 192 -5.02 9.17 2.42
C TYR A 192 -6.01 8.16 3.02
N ASN A 193 -5.58 7.54 4.12
CA ASN A 193 -6.41 6.65 4.92
C ASN A 193 -7.54 7.43 5.61
N GLU A 194 -8.79 6.98 5.43
CA GLU A 194 -10.02 7.58 5.99
C GLU A 194 -10.03 7.69 7.52
N LYS A 195 -9.11 7.00 8.21
CA LYS A 195 -8.88 7.13 9.65
C LYS A 195 -8.34 8.51 10.08
N ASN A 196 -7.85 9.34 9.15
CA ASN A 196 -7.48 10.72 9.43
C ASN A 196 -8.74 11.62 9.46
N ILE A 197 -9.17 12.00 10.66
CA ILE A 197 -10.41 12.78 10.88
C ILE A 197 -10.39 14.13 10.14
N GLU A 198 -9.25 14.84 10.08
CA GLU A 198 -9.18 16.15 9.43
C GLU A 198 -9.25 16.03 7.90
N TYR A 199 -8.51 15.06 7.35
CA TYR A 199 -8.58 14.74 5.93
C TYR A 199 -9.99 14.33 5.51
N THR A 200 -10.62 13.44 6.27
CA THR A 200 -12.00 12.97 6.00
C THR A 200 -13.00 14.12 6.10
N LYS A 201 -12.82 15.08 7.02
CA LYS A 201 -13.64 16.30 7.08
C LYS A 201 -13.47 17.17 5.84
N SER A 202 -12.23 17.41 5.41
CA SER A 202 -11.92 18.21 4.22
C SER A 202 -12.48 17.57 2.94
N LYS A 203 -12.22 16.26 2.73
CA LYS A 203 -12.80 15.47 1.63
C LYS A 203 -14.32 15.58 1.61
N ASN A 204 -14.98 15.34 2.75
CA ASN A 204 -16.45 15.42 2.82
C ASN A 204 -17.00 16.83 2.52
N TYR A 205 -16.31 17.88 2.97
CA TYR A 205 -16.67 19.27 2.66
C TYR A 205 -16.59 19.55 1.16
N LYS A 206 -15.45 19.26 0.52
CA LYS A 206 -15.24 19.41 -0.93
C LYS A 206 -16.29 18.61 -1.72
N MET A 207 -16.46 17.33 -1.39
CA MET A 207 -17.38 16.42 -2.08
C MET A 207 -18.84 16.88 -2.03
N LYS A 208 -19.26 17.52 -0.94
CA LYS A 208 -20.60 18.12 -0.85
C LYS A 208 -20.74 19.27 -1.86
N ILE A 209 -19.77 20.18 -1.88
CA ILE A 209 -19.79 21.34 -2.78
C ILE A 209 -19.78 20.90 -4.24
N TYR A 210 -18.91 19.95 -4.60
CA TYR A 210 -18.88 19.40 -5.96
C TYR A 210 -20.22 18.81 -6.40
N LYS A 211 -20.91 18.11 -5.49
CA LYS A 211 -22.26 17.57 -5.75
C LYS A 211 -23.31 18.68 -5.91
N ASP A 212 -23.32 19.65 -4.99
CA ASP A 212 -24.31 20.73 -4.96
C ASP A 212 -24.20 21.63 -6.21
N LEU A 213 -22.96 21.90 -6.65
CA LEU A 213 -22.66 22.70 -7.84
C LEU A 213 -22.69 21.89 -9.14
N LYS A 214 -22.94 20.58 -9.08
CA LYS A 214 -22.92 19.66 -10.24
C LYS A 214 -21.61 19.78 -11.04
N ILE A 215 -20.49 19.74 -10.33
CA ILE A 215 -19.16 19.69 -10.94
C ILE A 215 -18.91 18.28 -11.47
N THR A 216 -18.36 18.18 -12.67
CA THR A 216 -17.84 16.92 -13.20
C THR A 216 -16.49 16.64 -12.57
N LEU A 217 -16.46 15.76 -11.57
CA LEU A 217 -15.25 15.40 -10.84
C LEU A 217 -14.86 13.94 -11.11
N ILE A 218 -13.60 13.70 -11.42
CA ILE A 218 -12.98 12.39 -11.44
C ILE A 218 -12.24 12.20 -10.11
N CYS A 219 -12.62 11.17 -9.35
CA CYS A 219 -11.93 10.80 -8.13
C CYS A 219 -10.94 9.68 -8.44
N LEU A 220 -9.70 9.82 -7.99
CA LEU A 220 -8.67 8.78 -8.04
C LEU A 220 -8.28 8.36 -6.62
N GLU A 221 -7.91 7.10 -6.43
CA GLU A 221 -7.43 6.55 -5.16
C GLU A 221 -6.10 5.80 -5.34
N GLU A 222 -5.50 5.33 -4.25
CA GLU A 222 -4.22 4.59 -4.29
C GLU A 222 -4.24 3.43 -5.31
N LYS A 223 -5.36 2.69 -5.40
CA LYS A 223 -5.56 1.60 -6.36
C LYS A 223 -5.50 2.06 -7.82
N ASP A 224 -5.93 3.29 -8.11
CA ASP A 224 -5.96 3.83 -9.47
C ASP A 224 -4.56 4.22 -9.94
N ILE A 225 -3.68 4.63 -9.02
CA ILE A 225 -2.29 4.97 -9.34
C ILE A 225 -1.49 3.73 -9.74
N MET A 226 -1.81 2.57 -9.15
CA MET A 226 -1.14 1.30 -9.46
C MET A 226 -1.26 0.92 -10.95
N ASP A 227 -2.36 1.29 -11.59
CA ASP A 227 -2.57 1.18 -13.04
C ASP A 227 -3.27 2.44 -13.58
N ILE A 228 -2.53 3.56 -13.55
CA ILE A 228 -3.06 4.87 -13.95
C ILE A 228 -3.61 4.85 -15.37
N SER A 229 -2.95 4.13 -16.27
CA SER A 229 -3.36 4.02 -17.67
C SER A 229 -4.72 3.39 -17.83
N ALA A 230 -4.99 2.25 -17.16
CA ALA A 230 -6.30 1.62 -17.25
C ALA A 230 -7.37 2.41 -16.48
N SER A 231 -7.05 2.94 -15.30
CA SER A 231 -8.01 3.64 -14.45
C SER A 231 -8.44 4.98 -15.02
N LEU A 232 -7.50 5.87 -15.32
CA LEU A 232 -7.81 7.22 -15.77
C LEU A 232 -8.42 7.22 -17.18
N SER A 233 -7.92 6.38 -18.10
CA SER A 233 -8.56 6.20 -19.43
C SER A 233 -10.01 5.79 -19.33
N ARG A 234 -10.33 4.84 -18.44
CA ARG A 234 -11.71 4.35 -18.26
C ARG A 234 -12.59 5.43 -17.66
N LYS A 235 -12.12 6.12 -16.62
CA LYS A 235 -12.86 7.22 -15.98
C LYS A 235 -13.14 8.35 -16.97
N LEU A 236 -12.14 8.78 -17.73
CA LEU A 236 -12.30 9.84 -18.74
C LEU A 236 -13.13 9.42 -19.95
N LYS A 237 -13.27 8.12 -20.22
CA LYS A 237 -14.13 7.62 -21.31
C LYS A 237 -15.60 7.50 -20.91
N PHE A 238 -15.88 7.18 -19.65
CA PHE A 238 -17.23 6.83 -19.17
C PHE A 238 -17.75 7.74 -18.06
N TYR A 239 -17.14 8.92 -17.88
CA TYR A 239 -17.61 9.87 -16.87
C TYR A 239 -19.03 10.33 -17.18
N LYS A 240 -19.74 10.68 -16.11
CA LYS A 240 -21.05 11.31 -16.16
C LYS A 240 -20.89 12.79 -15.83
N LYS A 241 -21.43 13.63 -16.72
CA LYS A 241 -21.43 15.08 -16.55
C LYS A 241 -22.18 15.51 -15.30
N GLY A 242 -21.63 16.50 -14.62
CA GLY A 242 -22.16 17.08 -13.40
C GLY A 242 -22.32 16.08 -12.25
N GLN A 243 -21.47 15.05 -12.24
CA GLN A 243 -21.46 14.00 -11.23
C GLN A 243 -20.03 13.76 -10.74
N ILE A 244 -19.98 13.13 -9.57
CA ILE A 244 -18.77 12.55 -9.01
C ILE A 244 -18.55 11.18 -9.64
N ASN A 245 -17.37 10.96 -10.20
CA ASN A 245 -16.97 9.73 -10.88
C ASN A 245 -15.87 9.02 -10.07
N GLU A 246 -16.30 8.12 -9.17
CA GLU A 246 -15.45 7.30 -8.30
C GLU A 246 -14.89 6.04 -8.96
#